data_AF-A0A0C1RCE1-F1
#
_entry.id   AF-A0A0C1RCE1-F1
#
_cell.length_a   1.000
_cell.length_b   1.000
_cell.length_c   1.000
_cell.angle_alpha   90.00
_cell.angle_beta   90.00
_cell.angle_gamma   90.00
#
_symmetry.space_group_name_H-M   'P 1'
#
loop_
_entity.id
_entity.type
_entity.pdbx_description
1 polymer ?
#
loop_
_entity_poly.entity_id
_entity_poly.type
_entity_poly.pdbx_seq_one_letter_code
_entity_poly.pdbx_strand_id
1 'polypeptide(L)'
;FIDSVPIYGFLLLLNIPSFLVTPFLVLDLPTTGWKLLFYALAVLGNIFLIIWTRGASTYYIYSYFVQSNVSIFGAFKNTLPKLEQLILGSWMVLGVFLVGLILFIIPGIYLIVKYYFFAEAILIENRTAKDGMNRSSDLVRGRWTSVFLAILVNFLVFDYLANDLSSKIIVGLFPKIEERAGIIGTILGFLVNPFNQVYNVLLFMRVRQQSSPG
;
A
#
# COMPACT_ATOMS: atom_id res chain seq x y z
N PHE A 1 16.64 -15.14 10.88
CA PHE A 1 15.95 -14.08 11.65
C PHE A 1 16.86 -12.91 12.06
N ILE A 2 18.20 -13.02 11.94
CA ILE A 2 19.13 -11.91 12.29
C ILE A 2 19.40 -10.98 11.09
N ASP A 3 19.27 -11.45 9.84
CA ASP A 3 19.51 -10.63 8.63
C ASP A 3 18.33 -9.73 8.21
N SER A 4 17.20 -9.76 8.92
CA SER A 4 16.00 -8.95 8.62
C SER A 4 15.97 -7.58 9.30
N VAL A 5 16.84 -7.36 10.30
CA VAL A 5 16.92 -6.09 11.05
C VAL A 5 17.28 -4.89 10.16
N PRO A 6 18.18 -5.00 9.15
CA PRO A 6 18.47 -3.88 8.26
C PRO A 6 17.23 -3.45 7.45
N ILE A 7 16.54 -4.42 6.84
CA ILE A 7 15.37 -4.14 5.97
C ILE A 7 14.29 -3.39 6.74
N TYR A 8 13.96 -3.85 7.95
CA TYR A 8 12.89 -3.28 8.74
C TYR A 8 13.18 -1.81 9.10
N GLY A 9 14.39 -1.50 9.57
CA GLY A 9 14.80 -0.12 9.86
C GLY A 9 14.71 0.77 8.62
N PHE A 10 15.11 0.27 7.45
CA PHE A 10 15.01 1.01 6.20
C PHE A 10 13.56 1.25 5.75
N LEU A 11 12.69 0.26 5.91
CA LEU A 11 11.26 0.42 5.60
C LEU A 11 10.60 1.43 6.53
N LEU A 12 10.95 1.49 7.81
CA LEU A 12 10.45 2.54 8.69
C LEU A 12 10.88 3.92 8.17
N LEU A 13 12.17 4.11 7.85
CA LEU A 13 12.69 5.37 7.30
C LEU A 13 11.97 5.80 6.01
N LEU A 14 11.68 4.84 5.11
CA LEU A 14 10.95 5.09 3.86
C LEU A 14 9.52 5.60 4.08
N ASN A 15 8.87 5.19 5.18
CA ASN A 15 7.48 5.52 5.46
C ASN A 15 7.30 6.74 6.39
N ILE A 16 8.38 7.27 7.00
CA ILE A 16 8.31 8.47 7.87
C ILE A 16 7.60 9.64 7.19
N PRO A 17 7.89 9.99 5.91
CA PRO A 17 7.23 11.13 5.28
C PRO A 17 5.70 11.00 5.28
N SER A 18 5.18 9.81 4.97
CA SER A 18 3.73 9.58 4.97
C SER A 18 3.15 9.67 6.38
N PHE A 19 3.84 9.11 7.38
CA PHE A 19 3.42 9.17 8.79
C PHE A 19 3.32 10.61 9.32
N LEU A 20 4.26 11.48 8.97
CA LEU A 20 4.28 12.86 9.44
C LEU A 20 3.18 13.72 8.83
N VAL A 21 2.75 13.44 7.59
CA VAL A 21 1.75 14.28 6.89
C VAL A 21 0.32 13.93 7.30
N THR A 22 0.02 12.65 7.58
CA THR A 22 -1.34 12.18 7.83
C THR A 22 -2.07 12.93 8.96
N PRO A 23 -1.47 13.19 10.15
CA PRO A 23 -2.14 13.91 11.22
C PRO A 23 -2.60 15.31 10.83
N PHE A 24 -1.85 16.02 9.98
CA PHE A 24 -2.19 17.37 9.55
C PHE A 24 -3.41 17.43 8.62
N LEU A 25 -3.75 16.33 7.94
CA LEU A 25 -4.92 16.24 7.06
C LEU A 25 -6.23 15.93 7.80
N VAL A 26 -6.14 15.47 9.04
CA VAL A 26 -7.31 15.10 9.86
C VAL A 26 -7.78 16.27 10.73
N LEU A 27 -7.01 17.36 10.78
CA LEU A 27 -7.35 18.57 11.51
C LEU A 27 -8.34 19.42 10.69
N ASP A 28 -9.54 19.64 11.23
CA ASP A 28 -10.65 20.48 10.77
C ASP A 28 -10.70 20.83 9.27
N LEU A 29 -11.70 20.28 8.57
CA LEU A 29 -11.97 20.60 7.17
C LEU A 29 -12.24 22.11 7.01
N PRO A 30 -11.37 22.87 6.31
CA PRO A 30 -11.63 24.27 6.07
C PRO A 30 -12.80 24.43 5.10
N THR A 31 -13.87 25.08 5.53
CA THR A 31 -15.10 25.23 4.74
C THR A 31 -15.09 26.42 3.77
N THR A 32 -14.05 27.27 3.79
CA THR A 32 -14.12 28.56 3.07
C THR A 32 -12.78 29.07 2.54
N GLY A 33 -12.83 29.60 1.31
CA GLY A 33 -11.77 30.42 0.70
C GLY A 33 -10.45 29.68 0.43
N TRP A 34 -9.33 30.41 0.53
CA TRP A 34 -7.97 29.92 0.24
C TRP A 34 -7.55 28.71 1.08
N LYS A 35 -8.12 28.53 2.28
CA LYS A 35 -7.82 27.37 3.14
C LYS A 35 -8.25 26.05 2.49
N LEU A 36 -9.37 26.05 1.75
CA LEU A 36 -9.83 24.87 1.01
C LEU A 36 -8.84 24.49 -0.12
N LEU A 37 -8.29 25.50 -0.81
CA LEU A 37 -7.26 25.27 -1.84
C LEU A 37 -6.00 24.66 -1.25
N PHE A 38 -5.48 25.20 -0.14
CA PHE A 38 -4.31 24.63 0.55
C PHE A 38 -4.55 23.21 1.04
N TYR A 39 -5.74 22.94 1.59
CA TYR A 39 -6.12 21.60 2.00
C TYR A 39 -6.16 20.63 0.80
N ALA A 40 -6.77 21.03 -0.31
CA ALA A 40 -6.81 20.21 -1.53
C ALA A 40 -5.40 19.90 -2.06
N LEU A 41 -4.50 20.89 -2.08
CA LEU A 41 -3.10 20.69 -2.46
C LEU A 41 -2.37 19.76 -1.49
N ALA A 42 -2.63 19.86 -0.18
CA ALA A 42 -2.04 18.98 0.81
C ALA A 42 -2.53 17.53 0.65
N VAL A 43 -3.81 17.31 0.35
CA VAL A 43 -4.37 15.99 0.06
C VAL A 43 -3.72 15.40 -1.19
N LEU A 44 -3.62 16.18 -2.28
CA LEU A 44 -2.96 15.73 -3.51
C LEU A 44 -1.49 15.39 -3.26
N GLY A 45 -0.78 16.23 -2.51
CA GLY A 45 0.60 15.99 -2.09
C GLY A 45 0.75 14.72 -1.25
N ASN A 46 -0.20 14.44 -0.36
CA ASN A 46 -0.19 13.22 0.44
C ASN A 46 -0.49 11.96 -0.38
N ILE A 47 -1.45 12.00 -1.30
CA ILE A 47 -1.71 10.89 -2.24
C ILE A 47 -0.45 10.58 -3.04
N PHE A 48 0.19 11.62 -3.59
CA PHE A 48 1.46 11.49 -4.30
C PHE A 48 2.53 10.83 -3.41
N LEU A 49 2.66 11.32 -2.18
CA LEU A 49 3.63 10.81 -1.22
C LEU A 49 3.39 9.33 -0.88
N ILE A 50 2.14 8.92 -0.65
CA ILE A 50 1.77 7.52 -0.39
C ILE A 50 2.12 6.63 -1.57
N ILE A 51 1.81 7.04 -2.80
CA ILE A 51 2.13 6.26 -4.00
C ILE A 51 3.65 6.12 -4.14
N TRP A 52 4.39 7.20 -3.90
CA TRP A 52 5.83 7.20 -4.04
C TRP A 52 6.56 6.39 -2.96
N THR A 53 6.19 6.54 -1.69
CA THR A 53 6.77 5.76 -0.59
C THR A 53 6.43 4.28 -0.71
N ARG A 54 5.17 3.95 -1.03
CA ARG A 54 4.76 2.56 -1.25
C ARG A 54 5.50 1.93 -2.43
N GLY A 55 5.63 2.66 -3.54
CA GLY A 55 6.37 2.18 -4.71
C GLY A 55 7.86 1.97 -4.42
N ALA A 56 8.50 2.91 -3.71
CA ALA A 56 9.90 2.80 -3.31
C ALA A 56 10.13 1.61 -2.36
N SER A 57 9.25 1.41 -1.38
CA SER A 57 9.28 0.25 -0.49
C SER A 57 9.15 -1.07 -1.26
N THR A 58 8.16 -1.18 -2.14
CA THR A 58 7.96 -2.37 -2.98
C THR A 58 9.21 -2.67 -3.80
N TYR A 59 9.79 -1.66 -4.44
CA TYR A 59 11.00 -1.81 -5.24
C TYR A 59 12.22 -2.22 -4.40
N TYR A 60 12.39 -1.62 -3.22
CA TYR A 60 13.47 -1.93 -2.29
C TYR A 60 13.38 -3.38 -1.79
N ILE A 61 12.20 -3.80 -1.33
CA ILE A 61 11.95 -5.17 -0.84
C ILE A 61 12.22 -6.18 -1.95
N TYR A 62 11.69 -5.94 -3.15
CA TYR A 62 11.94 -6.82 -4.29
C TYR A 62 13.43 -6.91 -4.63
N SER A 63 14.13 -5.77 -4.65
CA SER A 63 15.57 -5.71 -4.93
C SER A 63 16.38 -6.48 -3.89
N TYR A 64 16.00 -6.38 -2.60
CA TYR A 64 16.61 -7.14 -1.52
C TYR A 64 16.48 -8.66 -1.74
N PHE A 65 15.28 -9.16 -2.07
CA PHE A 65 15.08 -10.59 -2.30
C PHE A 65 15.74 -11.12 -3.58
N VAL A 66 15.93 -10.27 -4.58
CA VAL A 66 16.67 -10.60 -5.81
C VAL A 66 18.19 -10.37 -5.63
N GLN A 67 18.66 -10.12 -4.40
CA GLN A 67 20.06 -9.88 -4.05
C GLN A 67 20.70 -8.73 -4.83
N SER A 68 19.90 -7.73 -5.18
CA SER A 68 20.37 -6.49 -5.80
C SER A 68 20.66 -5.44 -4.72
N ASN A 69 21.85 -4.85 -4.76
CA ASN A 69 22.25 -3.79 -3.84
C ASN A 69 21.64 -2.44 -4.28
N VAL A 70 20.44 -2.14 -3.75
CA VAL A 70 19.77 -0.86 -3.97
C VAL A 70 19.76 -0.07 -2.66
N SER A 71 20.25 1.16 -2.69
CA SER A 71 20.16 2.08 -1.55
C SER A 71 18.74 2.67 -1.42
N ILE A 72 18.40 3.22 -0.25
CA ILE A 72 17.10 3.88 0.01
C ILE A 72 16.82 4.96 -1.04
N PHE A 73 17.80 5.84 -1.28
CA PHE A 73 17.70 6.90 -2.28
C PHE A 73 17.60 6.32 -3.70
N GLY A 74 18.31 5.22 -3.96
CA GLY A 74 18.17 4.46 -5.19
C GLY A 74 16.74 3.97 -5.41
N ALA A 75 16.06 3.44 -4.38
CA ALA A 75 14.68 2.96 -4.49
C ALA A 75 13.69 4.08 -4.85
N PHE A 76 13.82 5.25 -4.20
CA PHE A 76 13.04 6.44 -4.56
C PHE A 76 13.32 6.91 -5.98
N LYS A 77 14.60 7.01 -6.35
CA LYS A 77 15.04 7.44 -7.69
C LYS A 77 14.57 6.50 -8.79
N ASN A 78 14.55 5.19 -8.54
CA ASN A 78 14.05 4.20 -9.50
C ASN A 78 12.52 4.20 -9.63
N THR A 79 11.81 4.71 -8.61
CA THR A 79 10.35 4.82 -8.62
C THR A 79 9.88 6.10 -9.31
N LEU A 80 10.63 7.20 -9.19
CA LEU A 80 10.27 8.51 -9.78
C LEU A 80 9.85 8.43 -11.27
N PRO A 81 10.61 7.78 -12.17
CA PRO A 81 10.23 7.68 -13.59
C PRO A 81 8.94 6.88 -13.84
N LYS A 82 8.51 6.08 -12.87
CA LYS A 82 7.34 5.19 -12.97
C LYS A 82 6.11 5.78 -12.29
N LEU A 83 6.24 6.93 -11.61
CA LEU A 83 5.15 7.54 -10.85
C LEU A 83 3.96 7.88 -11.72
N GLU A 84 4.18 8.38 -12.93
CA GLU A 84 3.09 8.67 -13.86
C GLU A 84 2.26 7.42 -14.12
N GLN A 85 2.91 6.30 -14.45
CA GLN A 85 2.24 5.03 -14.71
C GLN A 85 1.57 4.46 -13.45
N LEU A 86 2.16 4.63 -12.27
CA LEU A 86 1.55 4.23 -11.00
C LEU A 86 0.30 5.05 -10.67
N ILE A 87 0.35 6.38 -10.87
CA ILE A 87 -0.78 7.27 -10.65
C ILE A 87 -1.91 6.92 -11.63
N LEU A 88 -1.60 6.82 -12.93
CA LEU A 88 -2.56 6.43 -13.95
C LEU A 88 -3.17 5.06 -13.66
N GLY A 89 -2.35 4.05 -13.33
CA GLY A 89 -2.81 2.72 -12.95
C GLY A 89 -3.72 2.75 -11.73
N SER A 90 -3.36 3.54 -10.71
CA SER A 90 -4.18 3.70 -9.49
C SER A 90 -5.55 4.29 -9.81
N TRP A 91 -5.61 5.33 -10.64
CA TRP A 91 -6.88 5.92 -11.08
C TRP A 91 -7.72 4.96 -11.94
N MET A 92 -7.09 4.19 -12.82
CA MET A 92 -7.77 3.18 -13.63
C MET A 92 -8.38 2.08 -12.75
N VAL A 93 -7.61 1.54 -11.80
CA VAL A 93 -8.10 0.52 -10.85
C VAL A 93 -9.21 1.08 -9.97
N LEU A 94 -9.07 2.31 -9.48
CA LEU A 94 -10.12 2.98 -8.71
C LEU A 94 -11.41 3.14 -9.52
N GLY A 95 -11.32 3.63 -10.77
CA GLY A 95 -12.48 3.76 -11.64
C GLY A 95 -13.20 2.43 -11.88
N VAL A 96 -12.44 1.38 -12.17
CA VAL A 96 -12.97 0.03 -12.36
C VAL A 96 -13.62 -0.51 -11.08
N PHE A 97 -13.01 -0.27 -9.92
CA PHE A 97 -13.56 -0.66 -8.63
C PHE A 97 -14.87 0.08 -8.31
N LEU A 98 -14.93 1.40 -8.52
CA LEU A 98 -16.13 2.21 -8.30
C LEU A 98 -17.28 1.74 -9.18
N VAL A 99 -17.03 1.47 -10.46
CA VAL A 99 -18.05 0.88 -11.35
C VAL A 99 -18.49 -0.48 -10.83
N GLY A 100 -17.56 -1.31 -10.37
CA GLY A 100 -17.85 -2.59 -9.72
C GLY A 100 -18.81 -2.42 -8.55
N LEU A 101 -18.51 -1.53 -7.60
CA LEU A 101 -19.34 -1.26 -6.43
C LEU A 101 -20.73 -0.71 -6.77
N ILE A 102 -20.81 0.22 -7.73
CA ILE A 102 -22.09 0.79 -8.18
C ILE A 102 -22.98 -0.30 -8.77
N LEU A 103 -22.38 -1.25 -9.50
CA LEU A 103 -23.11 -2.37 -10.06
C LEU A 103 -23.52 -3.35 -8.97
N PHE A 104 -22.59 -3.89 -8.16
CA PHE A 104 -22.84 -4.70 -6.95
C PHE A 104 -21.53 -4.90 -6.15
N ILE A 105 -21.61 -5.18 -4.83
CA ILE A 105 -20.42 -5.42 -3.98
C ILE A 105 -19.52 -6.55 -4.52
N ILE A 106 -20.12 -7.66 -4.98
CA ILE A 106 -19.40 -8.85 -5.44
C ILE A 106 -18.49 -8.55 -6.66
N PRO A 107 -18.98 -7.90 -7.74
CA PRO A 107 -18.13 -7.39 -8.82
C PRO A 107 -16.97 -6.52 -8.35
N GLY A 108 -17.20 -5.62 -7.39
CA GLY A 108 -16.14 -4.77 -6.84
C GLY A 108 -15.00 -5.58 -6.21
N ILE A 109 -15.33 -6.57 -5.37
CA ILE A 109 -14.34 -7.46 -4.74
C ILE A 109 -13.57 -8.26 -5.80
N TYR A 110 -14.28 -8.82 -6.79
CA TYR A 110 -13.64 -9.55 -7.88
C TYR A 110 -12.57 -8.72 -8.59
N LEU A 111 -12.89 -7.45 -8.90
CA LEU A 111 -12.00 -6.54 -9.62
C LEU A 111 -10.79 -6.11 -8.77
N ILE A 112 -10.97 -5.84 -7.47
CA ILE A 112 -9.83 -5.52 -6.58
C ILE A 112 -8.82 -6.65 -6.58
N VAL A 113 -9.28 -7.89 -6.37
CA VAL A 113 -8.38 -9.06 -6.31
C VAL A 113 -7.70 -9.26 -7.67
N LYS A 114 -8.43 -9.11 -8.77
CA LYS A 114 -7.91 -9.25 -10.14
C LYS A 114 -6.78 -8.25 -10.44
N TYR A 115 -6.91 -7.01 -9.97
CA TYR A 115 -5.95 -5.95 -10.23
C TYR A 115 -5.00 -5.68 -9.06
N TYR A 116 -4.94 -6.55 -8.06
CA TYR A 116 -4.19 -6.32 -6.83
C TYR A 116 -2.70 -6.07 -7.05
N PHE A 117 -2.09 -6.74 -8.04
CA PHE A 117 -0.65 -6.68 -8.31
C PHE A 117 -0.25 -5.71 -9.44
N PHE A 118 -1.12 -4.76 -9.80
CA PHE A 118 -0.85 -3.85 -10.92
C PHE A 118 0.39 -2.97 -10.66
N ALA A 119 0.57 -2.51 -9.43
CA ALA A 119 1.68 -1.64 -9.05
C ALA A 119 3.01 -2.37 -9.13
N GLU A 120 3.06 -3.62 -8.67
CA GLU A 120 4.22 -4.51 -8.76
C GLU A 120 4.57 -4.79 -10.22
N ALA A 121 3.57 -5.03 -11.08
CA ALA A 121 3.82 -5.21 -12.51
C ALA A 121 4.44 -3.95 -13.17
N ILE A 122 3.98 -2.75 -12.81
CA ILE A 122 4.56 -1.49 -13.30
C ILE A 122 6.00 -1.31 -12.77
N LEU A 123 6.19 -1.52 -11.47
CA LEU A 123 7.46 -1.26 -10.78
C LEU A 123 8.54 -2.28 -11.13
N ILE A 124 8.20 -3.56 -11.15
CA ILE A 124 9.16 -4.66 -11.24
C ILE A 124 9.32 -5.12 -12.69
N GLU A 125 8.23 -5.16 -13.46
CA GLU A 125 8.26 -5.59 -14.86
C GLU A 125 8.31 -4.42 -15.86
N ASN A 126 8.49 -3.17 -15.39
CA ASN A 126 8.54 -1.95 -16.22
C ASN A 126 7.35 -1.81 -17.19
N ARG A 127 6.16 -2.20 -16.74
CA ARG A 127 4.93 -2.15 -17.57
C ARG A 127 4.29 -0.76 -17.53
N THR A 128 3.54 -0.43 -18.58
CA THR A 128 2.63 0.72 -18.57
C THR A 128 1.45 0.46 -17.64
N ALA A 129 0.67 1.49 -17.30
CA ALA A 129 -0.51 1.35 -16.44
C ALA A 129 -1.48 0.25 -16.93
N LYS A 130 -1.80 0.28 -18.23
CA LYS A 130 -2.70 -0.69 -18.87
C LYS A 130 -2.10 -2.09 -18.90
N ASP A 131 -0.83 -2.20 -19.29
CA ASP A 131 -0.15 -3.50 -19.34
C ASP A 131 0.03 -4.09 -17.94
N GLY A 132 0.24 -3.26 -16.92
CA GLY A 132 0.31 -3.67 -15.52
C GLY A 132 -0.99 -4.26 -15.01
N MET A 133 -2.14 -3.65 -15.36
CA MET A 133 -3.46 -4.22 -15.03
C MET A 133 -3.73 -5.54 -15.76
N ASN A 134 -3.40 -5.63 -17.05
CA ASN A 134 -3.53 -6.88 -17.80
C ASN A 134 -2.65 -7.97 -17.21
N ARG A 135 -1.40 -7.63 -16.90
CA ARG A 135 -0.45 -8.55 -16.27
C ARG A 135 -0.95 -9.04 -14.91
N SER A 136 -1.47 -8.15 -14.07
CA SER A 136 -2.09 -8.53 -12.79
C SER A 136 -3.26 -9.49 -12.99
N SER A 137 -4.13 -9.21 -13.96
CA SER A 137 -5.23 -10.10 -14.32
C SER A 137 -4.74 -11.49 -14.71
N ASP A 138 -3.70 -11.57 -15.52
CA ASP A 138 -3.11 -12.85 -15.96
C ASP A 138 -2.46 -13.60 -14.80
N LEU A 139 -1.77 -12.90 -13.90
CA LEU A 139 -1.19 -13.47 -12.69
C LEU A 139 -2.24 -14.09 -11.75
N VAL A 140 -3.40 -13.45 -11.63
CA VAL A 140 -4.49 -13.89 -10.74
C VAL A 140 -5.39 -14.93 -11.42
N ARG A 141 -5.34 -15.06 -12.76
CA ARG A 141 -6.19 -15.97 -13.52
C ARG A 141 -5.97 -17.42 -13.11
N GLY A 142 -7.08 -18.13 -12.82
CA GLY A 142 -7.06 -19.52 -12.34
C GLY A 142 -6.67 -19.69 -10.87
N ARG A 143 -6.31 -18.61 -10.17
CA ARG A 143 -5.83 -18.61 -8.78
C ARG A 143 -6.50 -17.54 -7.91
N TRP A 144 -7.60 -16.97 -8.41
CA TRP A 144 -8.30 -15.86 -7.79
C TRP A 144 -8.64 -16.11 -6.32
N THR A 145 -9.16 -17.29 -5.98
CA THR A 145 -9.54 -17.64 -4.60
C THR A 145 -8.34 -17.66 -3.67
N SER A 146 -7.21 -18.21 -4.10
CA SER A 146 -5.98 -18.25 -3.29
C SER A 146 -5.43 -16.85 -3.05
N VAL A 147 -5.48 -15.98 -4.07
CA VAL A 147 -5.06 -14.58 -3.95
C VAL A 147 -6.03 -13.82 -3.04
N PHE A 148 -7.34 -13.99 -3.23
CA PHE A 148 -8.36 -13.39 -2.38
C PHE A 148 -8.16 -13.76 -0.91
N LEU A 149 -8.00 -15.05 -0.59
CA LEU A 149 -7.78 -15.50 0.79
C LEU A 149 -6.47 -14.94 1.37
N ALA A 150 -5.40 -14.87 0.58
CA ALA A 150 -4.15 -14.26 1.02
C ALA A 150 -4.32 -12.76 1.34
N ILE A 151 -4.97 -12.01 0.47
CA ILE A 151 -5.27 -10.58 0.68
C ILE A 151 -6.19 -10.40 1.89
N LEU A 152 -7.21 -11.26 2.04
CA LEU A 152 -8.15 -11.21 3.15
C LEU A 152 -7.43 -11.46 4.49
N VAL A 153 -6.56 -12.46 4.56
CA VAL A 153 -5.75 -12.72 5.75
C VAL A 153 -4.80 -11.55 6.03
N ASN A 154 -4.16 -11.00 5.01
CA ASN A 154 -3.31 -9.82 5.17
C ASN A 154 -4.10 -8.63 5.74
N PHE A 155 -5.27 -8.34 5.17
CA PHE A 155 -6.15 -7.29 5.65
C PHE A 155 -6.59 -7.52 7.11
N LEU A 156 -7.01 -8.74 7.45
CA LEU A 156 -7.42 -9.05 8.82
C LEU A 156 -6.26 -8.90 9.80
N VAL A 157 -5.09 -9.44 9.48
CA VAL A 157 -3.95 -9.45 10.40
C VAL A 157 -3.29 -8.09 10.53
N PHE A 158 -2.96 -7.44 9.42
CA PHE A 158 -2.14 -6.23 9.44
C PHE A 158 -2.96 -4.96 9.43
N ASP A 159 -4.07 -4.91 8.71
CA ASP A 159 -4.87 -3.69 8.62
C ASP A 159 -5.87 -3.62 9.78
N TYR A 160 -6.72 -4.65 9.94
CA TYR A 160 -7.80 -4.64 10.92
C TYR A 160 -7.30 -4.88 12.36
N LEU A 161 -6.62 -6.00 12.63
CA LEU A 161 -6.19 -6.34 13.99
C LEU A 161 -5.16 -5.35 14.53
N ALA A 162 -4.19 -4.95 13.71
CA ALA A 162 -3.06 -4.16 14.19
C ALA A 162 -3.34 -2.66 14.30
N ASN A 163 -4.23 -2.09 13.47
CA ASN A 163 -4.54 -0.65 13.51
C ASN A 163 -5.86 -0.37 14.23
N ASP A 164 -6.95 -1.03 13.83
CA ASP A 164 -8.30 -0.68 14.27
C ASP A 164 -8.63 -1.37 15.61
N LEU A 165 -8.47 -2.69 15.69
CA LEU A 165 -8.82 -3.43 16.90
C LEU A 165 -7.91 -3.09 18.08
N SER A 166 -6.61 -2.89 17.84
CA SER A 166 -5.65 -2.51 18.88
C SER A 166 -6.05 -1.21 19.57
N SER A 167 -6.44 -0.18 18.81
CA SER A 167 -6.89 1.10 19.35
C SER A 167 -8.15 0.94 20.21
N LYS A 168 -9.13 0.15 19.76
CA LYS A 168 -10.37 -0.13 20.49
C LYS A 168 -10.13 -0.87 21.80
N ILE A 169 -9.25 -1.87 21.79
CA ILE A 169 -8.85 -2.61 23.00
C ILE A 169 -8.17 -1.65 24.00
N ILE A 170 -7.26 -0.80 23.53
CA ILE A 170 -6.55 0.16 24.38
C ILE A 170 -7.52 1.15 25.03
N VAL A 171 -8.47 1.70 24.27
CA VAL A 171 -9.53 2.59 24.81
C VAL A 171 -10.37 1.84 25.85
N GLY A 172 -10.77 0.60 25.56
CA GLY A 172 -11.59 -0.20 26.49
C GLY A 172 -10.87 -0.53 27.80
N LEU A 173 -9.57 -0.81 27.75
CA LEU A 173 -8.76 -1.11 28.94
C LEU A 173 -8.36 0.16 29.71
N PHE A 174 -8.19 1.28 29.02
CA PHE A 174 -7.74 2.53 29.60
C PHE A 174 -8.59 3.71 29.10
N PRO A 175 -9.81 3.90 29.63
CA PRO A 175 -10.72 4.94 29.15
C PRO A 175 -10.13 6.35 29.26
N LYS A 176 -9.26 6.58 30.25
CA LYS A 176 -8.61 7.89 30.48
C LYS A 176 -7.59 8.30 29.41
N ILE A 177 -7.20 7.39 28.51
CA ILE A 177 -6.30 7.70 27.39
C ILE A 177 -7.03 7.71 26.04
N GLU A 178 -8.36 7.75 26.02
CA GLU A 178 -9.16 7.75 24.79
C GLU A 178 -8.69 8.83 23.80
N GLU A 179 -8.47 10.05 24.28
CA GLU A 179 -7.95 11.17 23.49
C GLU A 179 -6.56 10.90 22.86
N ARG A 180 -5.79 9.98 23.46
CA ARG A 180 -4.44 9.60 23.00
C ARG A 180 -4.41 8.25 22.29
N ALA A 181 -5.48 7.47 22.32
CA ALA A 181 -5.52 6.13 21.76
C ALA A 181 -5.33 6.14 20.24
N GLY A 182 -5.81 7.18 19.56
CA GLY A 182 -5.55 7.39 18.13
C GLY A 182 -4.06 7.56 17.80
N ILE A 183 -3.30 8.26 18.67
CA ILE A 183 -1.85 8.43 18.52
C ILE A 183 -1.15 7.08 18.67
N ILE A 184 -1.53 6.30 19.69
CA ILE A 184 -0.97 4.97 19.93
C ILE A 184 -1.27 4.03 18.75
N GLY A 185 -2.52 4.01 18.27
CA GLY A 185 -2.90 3.21 17.10
C GLY A 185 -2.12 3.61 15.84
N THR A 186 -1.89 4.90 15.64
CA THR A 186 -1.08 5.40 14.50
C THR A 186 0.39 4.98 14.61
N ILE A 187 0.99 5.04 15.80
CA ILE A 187 2.36 4.57 16.05
C ILE A 187 2.46 3.05 15.82
N LEU A 188 1.53 2.27 16.35
CA LEU A 188 1.51 0.82 16.15
C LEU A 188 1.34 0.47 14.67
N GLY A 189 0.45 1.17 13.98
CA GLY A 189 0.25 1.01 12.55
C GLY A 189 1.50 1.28 11.73
N PHE A 190 2.23 2.34 12.06
CA PHE A 190 3.51 2.66 11.44
C PHE A 190 4.55 1.54 11.62
N LEU A 191 4.63 0.93 12.80
CA LEU A 191 5.53 -0.20 13.08
C LEU A 191 5.10 -1.48 12.35
N VAL A 192 3.80 -1.68 12.16
CA VAL A 192 3.27 -2.88 11.51
C VAL A 192 3.36 -2.79 9.99
N ASN A 193 3.30 -1.58 9.43
CA ASN A 193 3.25 -1.35 7.99
C ASN A 193 4.38 -2.03 7.18
N PRO A 194 5.66 -2.02 7.60
CA PRO A 194 6.72 -2.75 6.91
C PRO A 194 6.43 -4.24 6.72
N PHE A 195 5.80 -4.90 7.69
CA PHE A 195 5.44 -6.32 7.57
C PHE A 195 4.39 -6.55 6.48
N ASN A 196 3.38 -5.68 6.41
CA ASN A 196 2.38 -5.68 5.34
C ASN A 196 3.05 -5.47 3.97
N GLN A 197 3.99 -4.53 3.85
CA GLN A 197 4.73 -4.28 2.60
C GLN A 197 5.54 -5.52 2.16
N VAL A 198 6.27 -6.15 3.08
CA VAL A 198 7.03 -7.37 2.79
C VAL A 198 6.11 -8.52 2.37
N TYR A 199 4.99 -8.71 3.07
CA TYR A 199 4.01 -9.73 2.73
C TYR A 199 3.49 -9.58 1.30
N ASN A 200 3.11 -8.36 0.89
CA ASN A 200 2.56 -8.10 -0.44
C ASN A 200 3.56 -8.40 -1.56
N VAL A 201 4.83 -8.04 -1.36
CA VAL A 201 5.90 -8.35 -2.33
C VAL A 201 6.16 -9.85 -2.41
N LEU A 202 6.20 -10.55 -1.28
CA LEU A 202 6.37 -12.00 -1.27
C LEU A 202 5.19 -12.72 -1.93
N LEU A 203 3.97 -12.24 -1.68
CA LEU A 203 2.77 -12.77 -2.32
C LEU A 203 2.84 -12.57 -3.85
N PHE A 204 3.24 -11.38 -4.30
CA PHE A 204 3.47 -11.09 -5.72
C PHE A 204 4.52 -12.04 -6.31
N MET A 205 5.68 -12.18 -5.67
CA MET A 205 6.76 -13.07 -6.13
C MET A 205 6.27 -14.53 -6.24
N ARG A 206 5.50 -15.00 -5.26
CA ARG A 206 4.94 -16.36 -5.25
C ARG A 206 3.97 -16.58 -6.40
N VAL A 207 3.03 -15.66 -6.61
CA VAL A 207 2.04 -15.75 -7.70
C VAL A 207 2.75 -15.70 -9.06
N ARG A 208 3.75 -14.82 -9.19
CA ARG A 208 4.58 -14.70 -10.41
C ARG A 208 5.34 -15.98 -10.72
N GLN A 209 6.04 -16.57 -9.73
CA GLN A 209 6.77 -17.84 -9.91
C GLN A 209 5.85 -18.96 -10.38
N GLN A 210 4.63 -19.03 -9.86
CA GLN A 210 3.65 -20.05 -10.22
C GLN A 210 3.01 -19.82 -11.61
N SER A 211 3.17 -18.63 -12.18
CA SER A 211 2.66 -18.26 -13.50
C SER A 211 3.67 -18.41 -14.64
N SER A 212 4.96 -18.55 -14.31
CA SER A 212 6.02 -18.78 -15.30
C SER A 212 6.03 -20.27 -15.70
N PRO A 213 5.96 -20.62 -17.00
CA PRO A 213 6.20 -21.99 -17.43
C PRO A 213 7.65 -22.38 -17.06
N GLY A 214 7.79 -23.52 -16.38
CA GLY A 214 9.10 -24.14 -16.09
C GLY A 214 9.74 -24.73 -17.33
#